data_AF-W1YIV4-F1
#
_entry.id   AF-W1YIV4-F1
#
_cell.length_a   1.000
_cell.length_b   1.000
_cell.length_c   1.000
_cell.angle_alpha   90.00
_cell.angle_beta   90.00
_cell.angle_gamma   90.00
#
_symmetry.space_group_name_H-M   'P 1'
#
loop_
_entity.id
_entity.type
_entity.pdbx_description
1 polymer ?
#
loop_
_entity_poly.entity_id
_entity_poly.type
_entity_poly.pdbx_seq_one_letter_code
_entity_poly.pdbx_strand_id
1 'polypeptide(L)' 'TDWQVGDKVFARPETTRFGTYAEVTIVDDHLLAKIPETISFEEAAAVPLAGLTAWQALFDHGHLKEGETVLIHA' A
#
# COMPACT_ATOMS: atom_id res chain seq x y z
N THR A 1 1.50 1.17 19.98
CA THR A 1 1.12 1.50 18.60
C THR A 1 0.23 2.72 18.67
N ASP A 2 0.30 3.65 17.73
CA ASP A 2 -0.50 4.89 17.75
C ASP A 2 -1.88 4.71 17.09
N TRP A 3 -2.35 3.47 16.98
CA TRP A 3 -3.60 3.09 16.33
C TRP A 3 -4.76 3.06 17.31
N GLN A 4 -5.94 3.51 16.86
CA GLN A 4 -7.17 3.52 17.63
C GLN A 4 -8.30 2.79 16.89
N VAL A 5 -9.22 2.20 17.66
CA VAL A 5 -10.44 1.62 17.08
C VAL A 5 -11.22 2.72 16.37
N GLY A 6 -11.55 2.49 15.10
CA GLY A 6 -12.22 3.46 14.24
C GLY A 6 -11.30 4.21 13.28
N ASP A 7 -9.98 4.05 13.39
CA ASP A 7 -9.05 4.59 12.39
C ASP A 7 -9.34 3.98 11.00
N LYS A 8 -9.53 4.84 10.00
CA LYS A 8 -9.62 4.43 8.60
C LYS A 8 -8.22 4.06 8.11
N VAL A 9 -8.00 2.78 7.82
CA VAL A 9 -6.69 2.26 7.45
C VAL A 9 -6.73 1.46 6.16
N PHE A 10 -5.59 1.43 5.48
CA PHE A 10 -5.31 0.61 4.32
C PHE A 10 -3.92 0.01 4.49
N ALA A 11 -3.68 -1.12 3.83
CA ALA A 11 -2.43 -1.86 3.98
C ALA A 11 -2.12 -2.66 2.72
N ARG A 12 -0.84 -3.02 2.55
CA ARG A 12 -0.46 -4.23 1.82
C ARG A 12 -0.20 -5.29 2.89
N PRO A 13 -1.14 -6.23 3.13
CA PRO A 13 -0.92 -7.27 4.12
C PRO A 13 0.20 -8.21 3.69
N GLU A 14 0.78 -8.91 4.67
CA GLU A 14 1.70 -9.99 4.39
C GLU A 14 1.02 -11.08 3.55
N THR A 15 1.80 -11.72 2.66
CA THR A 15 1.30 -12.87 1.90
C THR A 15 1.18 -14.07 2.82
N THR A 16 -0.02 -14.31 3.34
CA THR A 16 -0.34 -15.45 4.19
C THR A 16 -1.40 -16.34 3.54
N ARG A 17 -1.80 -17.42 4.24
CA ARG A 17 -2.98 -18.21 3.84
C ARG A 17 -4.31 -17.46 4.06
N PHE A 18 -4.29 -16.34 4.78
CA PHE A 18 -5.45 -15.51 5.05
C PHE A 18 -5.46 -14.34 4.06
N GLY A 19 -6.44 -14.34 3.15
CA GLY A 19 -6.62 -13.27 2.17
C GLY A 19 -7.41 -12.08 2.70
N THR A 20 -7.73 -11.14 1.81
CA THR A 20 -8.47 -9.91 2.13
C THR A 20 -9.89 -9.88 1.56
N TYR A 21 -10.29 -10.87 0.75
CA TYR A 21 -11.68 -11.03 0.31
C TYR A 21 -12.53 -11.68 1.40
N ALA A 22 -12.72 -10.93 2.48
CA ALA A 22 -13.48 -11.29 3.67
C ALA A 22 -13.94 -10.00 4.37
N GLU A 23 -14.94 -10.11 5.24
CA GLU A 23 -15.42 -8.96 6.03
C GLU A 23 -14.38 -8.48 7.07
N VAL A 24 -13.48 -9.38 7.48
CA VAL A 24 -12.40 -9.12 8.45
C VAL A 24 -11.12 -9.85 8.06
N THR A 25 -9.98 -9.28 8.42
CA THR A 25 -8.66 -9.93 8.26
C THR A 25 -7.70 -9.44 9.34
N ILE A 26 -6.62 -10.19 9.57
CA ILE A 26 -5.55 -9.82 10.51
C ILE A 26 -4.40 -9.19 9.74
N VAL A 27 -3.87 -8.08 10.25
CA VAL A 27 -2.74 -7.37 9.67
C VAL A 27 -1.86 -6.89 10.80
N ASP A 28 -0.54 -7.02 10.65
CA ASP A 28 0.41 -6.47 11.60
C ASP A 28 0.37 -4.93 11.57
N ASP A 29 0.48 -4.32 12.74
CA ASP A 29 0.33 -2.88 12.93
C ASP A 29 1.32 -2.03 12.12
N HIS A 30 2.53 -2.55 11.90
CA HIS A 30 3.58 -1.90 11.11
C HIS A 30 3.31 -1.87 9.60
N LEU A 31 2.32 -2.63 9.12
CA LEU A 31 1.87 -2.64 7.72
C LEU A 31 0.69 -1.68 7.47
N LEU A 32 0.12 -1.11 8.53
CA LEU A 32 -0.99 -0.19 8.43
C LEU A 32 -0.54 1.21 8.03
N ALA A 33 -1.33 1.87 7.21
CA ALA A 33 -1.24 3.30 6.92
C ALA A 33 -2.64 3.93 7.03
N LYS A 34 -2.70 5.23 7.34
CA LYS A 34 -3.97 5.97 7.41
C LYS A 34 -4.50 6.28 6.02
N ILE A 35 -5.79 6.04 5.80
CA ILE A 35 -6.46 6.49 4.57
C ILE A 35 -6.56 8.02 4.61
N PRO A 36 -6.04 8.75 3.60
CA PRO A 36 -6.27 10.18 3.47
C PRO A 36 -7.75 10.51 3.36
N GLU A 37 -8.22 11.58 4.02
CA GLU A 37 -9.63 12.00 3.96
C GLU A 37 -10.11 12.40 2.55
N THR A 38 -9.18 12.54 1.61
CA THR A 38 -9.46 12.95 0.23
C THR A 38 -9.78 11.79 -0.71
N ILE A 39 -9.67 10.53 -0.27
CA ILE A 39 -9.91 9.36 -1.12
C ILE A 39 -10.90 8.39 -0.48
N SER A 40 -11.60 7.63 -1.32
CA SER A 40 -12.54 6.61 -0.88
C SER A 40 -11.82 5.34 -0.38
N PHE A 41 -12.55 4.42 0.25
CA PHE A 41 -12.01 3.12 0.64
C PHE A 41 -11.62 2.27 -0.57
N GLU A 42 -12.40 2.35 -1.65
CA GLU A 42 -12.14 1.64 -2.91
C GLU A 42 -10.85 2.13 -3.57
N GLU A 43 -10.65 3.46 -3.61
CA GLU A 43 -9.41 4.06 -4.11
C GLU A 43 -8.22 3.67 -3.24
N ALA A 44 -8.37 3.75 -1.91
CA ALA A 44 -7.33 3.34 -0.98
C ALA A 44 -6.97 1.85 -1.13
N ALA A 45 -7.94 0.97 -1.34
CA ALA A 45 -7.69 -0.48 -1.50
C ALA A 45 -6.90 -0.82 -2.78
N ALA A 46 -6.99 0.00 -3.83
CA ALA A 46 -6.35 -0.27 -5.12
C ALA A 46 -4.83 0.00 -5.13
N VAL A 47 -4.32 0.82 -4.21
CA VAL A 47 -2.96 1.37 -4.26
C VAL A 47 -1.89 0.48 -3.63
N PRO A 48 -2.03 -0.10 -2.42
CA PRO A 48 -0.90 -0.57 -1.62
C PRO A 48 0.04 -1.52 -2.35
N LEU A 49 -0.47 -2.57 -2.99
CA LEU A 49 0.37 -3.56 -3.64
C LEU A 49 1.11 -2.98 -4.85
N ALA A 50 0.37 -2.38 -5.79
CA ALA A 50 0.94 -1.88 -7.04
C ALA A 50 1.81 -0.64 -6.80
N GLY A 51 1.33 0.30 -5.99
CA GLY A 51 2.01 1.54 -5.65
C GLY A 51 3.31 1.31 -4.89
N LEU A 52 3.32 0.46 -3.86
CA LEU A 52 4.57 0.12 -3.15
C LEU A 52 5.56 -0.58 -4.07
N THR A 53 5.09 -1.51 -4.91
CA THR A 53 5.98 -2.20 -5.86
C THR A 53 6.63 -1.22 -6.83
N ALA A 54 5.84 -0.30 -7.40
CA ALA A 54 6.36 0.73 -8.30
C ALA A 54 7.34 1.66 -7.56
N TRP A 55 7.02 2.10 -6.35
CA TRP A 55 7.89 2.95 -5.54
C TRP A 55 9.23 2.28 -5.24
N GLN A 56 9.19 1.04 -4.75
CA GLN A 56 10.38 0.26 -4.43
C GLN A 56 11.26 0.04 -5.66
N ALA A 57 10.65 -0.33 -6.79
CA ALA A 57 11.38 -0.54 -8.04
C ALA A 57 12.05 0.75 -8.54
N LEU A 58 11.33 1.88 -8.53
CA LEU A 58 11.83 3.13 -9.11
C LEU A 58 12.79 3.88 -8.19
N PHE A 59 12.47 4.00 -6.90
CA PHE A 59 13.17 4.90 -5.99
C PHE A 59 14.08 4.17 -5.00
N ASP A 60 13.62 3.08 -4.39
CA ASP A 60 14.41 2.37 -3.38
C ASP A 60 15.53 1.53 -4.03
N HIS A 61 15.24 0.88 -5.16
CA HIS A 61 16.19 0.06 -5.90
C HIS A 61 16.73 0.74 -7.15
N GLY A 62 15.86 1.42 -7.91
CA GLY A 62 16.22 2.08 -9.16
C GLY A 62 16.92 3.43 -8.96
N HIS A 63 16.78 4.03 -7.77
CA HIS A 63 17.35 5.34 -7.42
C HIS A 63 17.07 6.44 -8.48
N LEU A 64 15.89 6.40 -9.09
CA LEU A 64 15.48 7.28 -10.18
C LEU A 64 15.65 8.76 -9.80
N LYS A 65 16.23 9.54 -10.72
CA LYS A 65 16.47 10.98 -10.57
C LYS A 65 15.74 11.80 -11.62
N GLU A 66 15.60 13.08 -11.34
CA GLU A 66 15.08 14.06 -12.29
C GLU A 66 15.89 14.03 -13.60
N GLY A 67 15.18 14.02 -14.73
CA GLY A 67 15.78 14.00 -16.07
C GLY A 67 16.11 12.60 -16.62
N GLU A 68 15.99 11.54 -15.82
CA GLU A 68 16.17 10.16 -16.29
C GLU A 68 14.89 9.62 -16.96
N THR A 69 15.07 8.70 -17.91
CA THR A 69 13.97 8.07 -18.66
C THR A 69 13.82 6.62 -18.23
N VAL A 70 12.57 6.19 -17.97
CA VAL A 70 12.22 4.82 -17.57
C VAL A 70 11.36 4.14 -18.62
N LEU A 71 11.68 2.91 -18.98
CA LEU A 71 10.82 2.05 -19.79
C LEU A 71 9.80 1.34 -18.90
N ILE A 72 8.51 1.51 -19.18
CA ILE A 72 7.42 0.83 -18.47
C ILE A 72 6.82 -0.24 -19.37
N HIS A 73 6.84 -1.49 -18.90
CA HIS A 73 6.17 -2.62 -19.55
C HIS A 73 4.79 -2.86 -18.93
N ALA A 74 3.87 -3.43 -19.72
CA ALA A 74 2.52 -3.81 -19.33
C ALA A 74 2.28 -5.29 -19.62
#